data_AF-A0A2M7X137-F1
#
_entry.id   AF-A0A2M7X137-F1
#
_cell.length_a   1.000
_cell.length_b   1.000
_cell.length_c   1.000
_cell.angle_alpha   90.00
_cell.angle_beta   90.00
_cell.angle_gamma   90.00
#
_symmetry.space_group_name_H-M   'P 1'
#
loop_
_entity.id
_entity.type
_entity.pdbx_description
1 polymer ?
#
loop_
_entity_poly.entity_id
_entity_poly.type
_entity_poly.pdbx_seq_one_letter_code
_entity_poly.pdbx_strand_id
1 'polypeptide(L)'
;MNLLEEFFTLILIVQILHSIEELSTGFHKKWYVFSMPFWVFLLFEIAFTGFWLLILLISDFSLRTTFQLTFIVFMFANGVQHLVWAGNVKKYVPGLLTAPFHIILFLTYFFQAVK
;
A
#
# COMPACT_ATOMS: atom_id res chain seq x y z
N MET A 1 14.59 -15.35 2.85
CA MET A 1 13.21 -14.95 2.49
C MET A 1 12.92 -15.54 1.12
N ASN A 2 11.73 -16.08 0.91
CA ASN A 2 11.31 -16.47 -0.44
C ASN A 2 10.94 -15.21 -1.25
N LEU A 3 10.75 -15.36 -2.57
CA LEU A 3 10.42 -14.23 -3.47
C LEU A 3 9.18 -13.45 -2.99
N LEU A 4 8.13 -14.16 -2.55
CA LEU A 4 6.90 -13.54 -2.07
C LEU A 4 7.15 -12.67 -0.83
N GLU A 5 7.87 -13.19 0.15
CA GLU A 5 8.19 -12.51 1.40
C GLU A 5 9.10 -11.30 1.19
N GLU A 6 10.04 -11.40 0.25
CA GLU A 6 10.89 -10.28 -0.18
C GLU A 6 10.05 -9.13 -0.74
N PHE A 7 9.22 -9.40 -1.75
CA PHE A 7 8.37 -8.37 -2.36
C PHE A 7 7.29 -7.87 -1.43
N PHE A 8 6.73 -8.72 -0.58
CA PHE A 8 5.82 -8.31 0.49
C PHE A 8 6.48 -7.29 1.43
N THR A 9 7.72 -7.56 1.84
CA THR A 9 8.48 -6.67 2.74
C THR A 9 8.81 -5.34 2.06
N LEU A 10 9.26 -5.37 0.80
CA LEU A 10 9.53 -4.15 0.02
C LEU A 10 8.27 -3.29 -0.14
N ILE A 11 7.15 -3.92 -0.50
CA ILE A 11 5.86 -3.23 -0.65
C ILE A 11 5.38 -2.69 0.70
N LEU A 12 5.61 -3.40 1.81
CA LEU A 12 5.27 -2.92 3.15
C LEU A 12 6.09 -1.68 3.54
N ILE A 13 7.38 -1.64 3.20
CA ILE A 13 8.21 -0.44 3.39
C ILE A 13 7.66 0.73 2.59
N VAL A 14 7.31 0.51 1.30
CA VAL A 14 6.70 1.56 0.47
C VAL A 14 5.36 1.99 1.06
N GLN A 15 4.55 1.08 1.59
CA GLN A 15 3.27 1.41 2.22
C GLN A 15 3.46 2.29 3.46
N ILE A 16 4.48 2.04 4.28
CA ILE A 16 4.78 2.91 5.42
C ILE A 16 5.13 4.32 4.94
N LEU A 17 5.94 4.43 3.89
CA LEU A 17 6.26 5.73 3.28
C LEU A 17 5.01 6.41 2.67
N HIS A 18 4.13 5.62 2.07
CA HIS A 18 2.84 6.08 1.52
C HIS A 18 1.95 6.64 2.62
N SER A 19 1.77 5.92 3.72
CA SER A 19 1.02 6.39 4.89
C SER A 19 1.60 7.71 5.44
N ILE A 20 2.93 7.85 5.51
CA ILE A 20 3.59 9.10 5.93
C ILE A 20 3.28 10.25 4.95
N GLU A 21 3.36 10.00 3.66
CA GLU A 21 3.00 10.97 2.62
C GLU A 21 1.53 11.41 2.77
N GLU A 22 0.60 10.48 2.93
CA GLU A 22 -0.83 10.76 3.04
C GLU A 22 -1.19 11.53 4.31
N LEU A 23 -0.59 11.15 5.45
CA LEU A 23 -0.75 11.84 6.73
C LEU A 23 -0.22 13.28 6.65
N SER A 24 0.96 13.48 6.06
CA SER A 24 1.60 14.80 5.96
C SER A 24 0.93 15.72 4.94
N THR A 25 0.32 15.18 3.89
CA THR A 25 -0.33 15.97 2.82
C THR A 25 -1.84 16.12 3.00
N GLY A 26 -2.42 15.49 4.03
CA GLY A 26 -3.80 15.66 4.46
C GLY A 26 -4.81 14.86 3.63
N PHE A 27 -4.50 13.62 3.27
CA PHE A 27 -5.39 12.73 2.49
C PHE A 27 -6.82 12.69 3.06
N HIS A 28 -6.97 12.55 4.37
CA HIS A 28 -8.26 12.54 5.08
C HIS A 28 -9.22 13.71 4.75
N LYS A 29 -8.72 14.85 4.26
CA LYS A 29 -9.53 16.00 3.82
C LYS A 29 -9.75 16.05 2.31
N LYS A 30 -8.85 15.44 1.54
CA LYS A 30 -8.76 15.58 0.08
C LYS A 30 -9.30 14.37 -0.67
N TRP A 31 -9.50 13.24 0.01
CA TRP A 31 -9.97 12.01 -0.62
C TRP A 31 -11.31 12.22 -1.33
N TYR A 32 -11.40 11.73 -2.56
CA TYR A 32 -12.52 12.00 -3.47
C TYR A 32 -13.81 11.23 -3.13
N VAL A 33 -13.71 10.19 -2.30
CA VAL A 33 -14.87 9.37 -1.90
C VAL A 33 -15.57 9.99 -0.70
N PHE A 34 -14.83 10.32 0.36
CA PHE A 34 -15.35 10.99 1.54
C PHE A 34 -14.22 11.64 2.34
N SER A 35 -14.58 12.65 3.13
CA SER A 35 -13.69 13.23 4.14
C SER A 35 -13.87 12.53 5.48
N MET A 36 -12.81 12.51 6.28
CA MET A 36 -12.86 11.93 7.62
C MET A 36 -12.02 12.75 8.61
N PRO A 37 -12.31 12.67 9.93
CA PRO A 37 -11.45 13.26 10.95
C PRO A 37 -10.05 12.64 10.92
N PHE A 38 -9.02 13.45 11.20
CA PHE A 38 -7.63 12.99 11.20
C PHE A 38 -7.38 11.77 12.09
N TRP A 39 -7.99 11.73 13.28
CA TRP A 39 -7.80 10.62 14.22
C TRP A 39 -8.36 9.29 13.70
N VAL A 40 -9.45 9.32 12.91
CA VAL A 40 -10.01 8.11 12.28
C VAL A 40 -9.04 7.59 11.24
N PHE A 41 -8.51 8.49 10.41
CA PHE A 41 -7.52 8.14 9.39
C PHE A 41 -6.23 7.60 10.03
N LEU A 42 -5.71 8.27 11.05
CA LEU A 42 -4.52 7.82 11.78
C LEU A 42 -4.70 6.44 12.41
N LEU A 43 -5.85 6.20 13.05
CA LEU A 43 -6.15 4.89 13.65
C LEU A 43 -6.23 3.81 12.57
N PHE A 44 -6.85 4.11 11.43
CA PHE A 44 -6.88 3.21 10.28
C PHE A 44 -5.47 2.88 9.79
N GLU A 45 -4.60 3.87 9.57
CA GLU A 45 -3.21 3.66 9.10
C GLU A 45 -2.39 2.82 10.08
N ILE A 46 -2.53 3.06 11.39
CA ILE A 46 -1.86 2.27 12.43
C ILE A 46 -2.37 0.84 12.42
N ALA A 47 -3.69 0.63 12.38
CA ALA A 47 -4.28 -0.70 12.38
C ALA A 47 -3.93 -1.48 11.10
N PHE A 48 -3.97 -0.81 9.95
CA PHE A 48 -3.62 -1.38 8.65
C PHE A 48 -2.15 -1.80 8.61
N THR A 49 -1.24 -0.88 8.93
CA THR A 49 0.21 -1.17 8.95
C THR A 49 0.55 -2.22 10.01
N GLY A 50 -0.04 -2.11 11.21
CA GLY A 50 0.15 -3.07 12.29
C GLY A 50 -0.29 -4.49 11.91
N PHE A 51 -1.43 -4.63 11.23
CA PHE A 51 -1.91 -5.92 10.73
C PHE A 51 -0.89 -6.56 9.78
N TRP A 52 -0.38 -5.82 8.79
CA TRP A 52 0.58 -6.37 7.83
C TRP A 52 1.96 -6.64 8.44
N LEU A 53 2.39 -5.84 9.42
CA LEU A 53 3.57 -6.15 10.22
C LEU A 53 3.40 -7.46 11.01
N LEU A 54 2.22 -7.72 11.58
CA LEU A 54 1.94 -9.00 12.24
C LEU A 54 2.04 -10.18 11.25
N ILE A 55 1.53 -10.04 10.04
CA ILE A 55 1.67 -11.07 8.98
C ILE A 55 3.14 -11.30 8.61
N LEU A 56 3.99 -10.26 8.65
CA LEU A 56 5.43 -10.40 8.45
C LEU A 56 6.07 -11.25 9.57
N LEU A 57 5.74 -10.93 10.82
CA LEU A 57 6.40 -11.46 12.02
C LEU A 57 5.93 -12.86 12.43
N ILE A 58 4.66 -13.22 12.17
CA ILE A 58 4.11 -14.54 12.51
C ILE A 58 4.39 -15.52 11.36
N SER A 59 5.48 -16.29 11.47
CA SER A 59 5.92 -17.22 10.42
C SER A 59 4.97 -18.41 10.21
N ASP A 60 4.38 -18.93 11.29
CA ASP A 60 3.61 -20.19 11.31
C ASP A 60 2.10 -20.00 11.07
N PHE A 61 1.71 -18.86 10.52
CA PHE A 61 0.32 -18.58 10.21
C PHE A 61 -0.11 -19.29 8.92
N SER A 62 -1.12 -20.16 8.99
CA SER A 62 -1.56 -21.02 7.89
C SER A 62 -2.01 -20.27 6.63
N LEU A 63 -2.50 -19.03 6.78
CA LEU A 63 -2.95 -18.18 5.66
C LEU A 63 -1.94 -17.11 5.26
N ARG A 64 -0.72 -17.13 5.82
CA ARG A 64 0.30 -16.09 5.60
C ARG A 64 0.55 -15.82 4.12
N THR A 65 0.75 -16.87 3.32
CA THR A 65 0.96 -16.77 1.86
C THR A 65 -0.20 -16.06 1.17
N THR A 66 -1.44 -16.43 1.49
CA THR A 66 -2.65 -15.82 0.91
C THR A 66 -2.74 -14.34 1.27
N PHE A 67 -2.47 -13.98 2.52
CA PHE A 67 -2.47 -12.59 2.97
C PHE A 67 -1.37 -11.77 2.30
N GLN A 68 -0.15 -12.30 2.19
CA GLN A 68 0.96 -11.62 1.51
C GLN A 68 0.64 -11.36 0.03
N LEU A 69 0.10 -12.35 -0.69
CA LEU A 69 -0.34 -12.17 -2.07
C LEU A 69 -1.46 -11.12 -2.19
N THR A 70 -2.44 -11.20 -1.30
CA THR A 70 -3.56 -10.23 -1.27
C THR A 70 -3.04 -8.82 -1.04
N PHE A 71 -2.11 -8.64 -0.11
CA PHE A 71 -1.48 -7.33 0.14
C PHE A 71 -0.79 -6.78 -1.09
N ILE A 72 0.03 -7.59 -1.76
CA ILE A 72 0.76 -7.18 -2.97
C ILE A 72 -0.21 -6.72 -4.06
N VAL A 73 -1.29 -7.46 -4.31
CA VAL A 73 -2.34 -7.07 -5.28
C VAL A 73 -3.10 -5.82 -4.82
N PHE A 74 -3.40 -5.71 -3.53
CA PHE A 74 -4.13 -4.57 -2.98
C PHE A 74 -3.33 -3.27 -3.09
N MET A 75 -2.02 -3.32 -2.83
CA MET A 75 -1.12 -2.18 -2.98
C MET A 75 -0.91 -1.78 -4.44
N PHE A 76 -0.88 -2.74 -5.36
CA PHE A 76 -0.93 -2.44 -6.79
C PHE A 76 -2.20 -1.67 -7.17
N ALA A 77 -3.37 -2.14 -6.74
CA ALA A 77 -4.64 -1.49 -7.01
C ALA A 77 -4.70 -0.07 -6.40
N ASN A 78 -4.17 0.09 -5.18
CA ASN A 78 -4.02 1.40 -4.55
C ASN A 78 -3.14 2.33 -5.41
N GLY A 79 -1.94 1.90 -5.80
CA GLY A 79 -1.04 2.70 -6.65
C GLY A 79 -1.69 3.13 -7.97
N VAL A 80 -2.39 2.21 -8.65
CA VAL A 80 -3.14 2.54 -9.87
C VAL A 80 -4.24 3.57 -9.59
N GLN A 81 -4.97 3.41 -8.49
CA GLN A 81 -6.02 4.35 -8.10
C GLN A 81 -5.47 5.78 -7.89
N HIS A 82 -4.32 5.95 -7.24
CA HIS A 82 -3.71 7.28 -7.06
C HIS A 82 -3.28 7.91 -8.39
N LEU A 83 -2.68 7.12 -9.29
CA LEU A 83 -2.32 7.60 -10.63
C LEU A 83 -3.55 8.04 -11.44
N VAL A 84 -4.61 7.23 -11.45
CA VAL A 84 -5.85 7.56 -12.17
C VAL A 84 -6.50 8.80 -11.55
N TRP A 85 -6.55 8.88 -10.22
CA TRP A 85 -7.10 10.03 -9.52
C TRP A 85 -6.34 11.32 -9.87
N ALA A 86 -5.00 11.31 -9.78
CA ALA A 86 -4.15 12.43 -10.19
C ALA A 86 -4.35 12.83 -11.65
N GLY A 87 -4.45 11.85 -12.56
CA GLY A 87 -4.71 12.08 -13.97
C GLY A 87 -6.06 12.75 -14.24
N ASN A 88 -7.10 12.38 -13.48
CA ASN A 88 -8.42 12.97 -13.59
C ASN A 88 -8.47 14.42 -13.07
N VAL A 89 -7.91 14.67 -11.88
CA VAL A 89 -7.91 16.02 -11.28
C VAL A 89 -6.82 16.94 -11.83
N LYS A 90 -5.87 16.40 -12.60
CA LYS A 90 -4.71 17.08 -13.19
C LYS A 90 -3.88 17.86 -12.16
N LYS A 91 -3.80 17.34 -10.94
CA LYS A 91 -3.11 17.94 -9.81
C LYS A 91 -2.47 16.84 -8.99
N TYR A 92 -1.47 17.22 -8.19
CA TYR A 92 -0.91 16.32 -7.19
C TYR A 92 -1.99 15.93 -6.18
N VAL A 93 -2.06 14.63 -5.89
CA VAL A 93 -2.92 14.05 -4.85
C VAL A 93 -2.03 13.40 -3.79
N PRO A 94 -2.43 13.43 -2.51
CA PRO A 94 -1.75 12.66 -1.46
C PRO A 94 -1.54 11.19 -1.89
N GLY A 95 -0.36 10.63 -1.59
CA GLY A 95 0.00 9.24 -1.95
C GLY A 95 0.53 9.06 -3.38
N LEU A 96 0.55 10.12 -4.20
CA LEU A 96 0.98 10.03 -5.59
C LEU A 96 2.49 9.79 -5.77
N LEU A 97 3.33 10.28 -4.85
CA LEU A 97 4.78 10.11 -4.96
C LEU A 97 5.17 8.64 -4.82
N THR A 98 4.50 7.92 -3.92
CA THR A 98 4.76 6.52 -3.59
C THR A 98 4.01 5.53 -4.48
N ALA A 99 2.89 5.94 -5.08
CA ALA A 99 2.07 5.09 -5.96
C ALA A 99 2.84 4.38 -7.11
N PRO A 100 3.75 5.02 -7.86
CA PRO A 100 4.55 4.34 -8.89
C PRO A 100 5.39 3.18 -8.35
N PHE A 101 5.90 3.27 -7.12
CA PHE A 101 6.72 2.22 -6.52
C PHE A 101 5.90 0.96 -6.24
N HIS A 102 4.66 1.10 -5.75
CA HIS A 102 3.75 -0.04 -5.60
C HIS A 102 3.51 -0.77 -6.92
N ILE A 103 3.32 -0.01 -8.01
CA ILE A 103 3.11 -0.58 -9.35
C ILE A 103 4.36 -1.28 -9.86
N ILE A 104 5.53 -0.64 -9.78
CA ILE A 104 6.80 -1.20 -10.27
C ILE A 104 7.15 -2.48 -9.51
N LEU A 105 7.01 -2.48 -8.18
CA LEU A 105 7.28 -3.64 -7.34
C LEU A 105 6.32 -4.79 -7.67
N PHE A 106 5.03 -4.52 -7.84
CA PHE A 106 4.06 -5.53 -8.25
C PHE A 106 4.39 -6.13 -9.61
N LEU A 107 4.66 -5.30 -10.63
CA LEU A 107 4.98 -5.78 -11.97
C LEU A 107 6.26 -6.63 -11.96
N THR A 108 7.27 -6.19 -11.21
CA THR A 108 8.52 -6.92 -11.05
C THR A 108 8.27 -8.28 -10.39
N TYR A 109 7.50 -8.32 -9.30
CA TYR A 109 7.08 -9.56 -8.65
C TYR A 109 6.34 -10.49 -9.63
N PHE A 110 5.33 -9.96 -10.33
CA PHE A 110 4.52 -10.71 -11.27
C PHE A 110 5.35 -11.36 -12.39
N PHE A 111 6.23 -10.59 -13.03
CA PHE A 111 7.09 -11.12 -14.09
C PHE A 111 8.17 -12.08 -13.58
N GLN A 112 8.56 -12.02 -12.30
CA GLN A 112 9.46 -13.01 -11.71
C GLN A 112 8.71 -14.28 -11.29
N ALA A 113 7.47 -14.16 -10.80
CA ALA A 113 6.67 -15.28 -10.33
C ALA A 113 6.07 -16.15 -11.45
N VAL A 114 5.90 -15.58 -12.66
CA VAL A 114 5.33 -16.28 -13.84
C VAL A 114 6.40 -16.94 -14.72
N LYS A 115 7.69 -16.68 -14.45
CA LYS A 115 8.81 -17.38 -15.09
C LYS A 115 8.99 -18.78 -14.52
#